data_AF-W0T6J8-F1
#
_entry.id   AF-W0T6J8-F1
#
_cell.length_a   1.000
_cell.length_b   1.000
_cell.length_c   1.000
_cell.angle_alpha   90.00
_cell.angle_beta   90.00
_cell.angle_gamma   90.00
#
_symmetry.space_group_name_H-M   'P 1'
#
loop_
_entity.id
_entity.type
_entity.pdbx_description
1 polymer ?
#
loop_
_entity_poly.entity_id
_entity_poly.type
_entity_poly.pdbx_seq_one_letter_code
_entity_poly.pdbx_strand_id
1 'polypeptide(L)'
;MSSTPTLTPLKPIPIKHIDLDLEKESKDENSNLLAIAKKYLRWIQKWSLFPLASYLPLHGINTLIIPSIEPSSAPNDVLMMIRELTSGLGSKIIWTGIAMHVLSGLGIRVLKMYTRKPPKHRKKNDLSPSETESIAPSKIGLVGGLSGYFIGVKRQLNYNPQVLTGWFLTPLLIFHGILMKILPQSSKVDIDFDFVKWLLNKERGSFVRWGLGYGPLIALIGLGTYHIFSGTVQYLHIRNLKTRKRILNFMIILACSGIVGLNRLGSQLVIGMDRYYQPIIKKLLAK
;
A
#
# COMPACT_ATOMS: atom_id res chain seq x y z
N MET A 1 35.61 -67.72 42.89
CA MET A 1 34.22 -68.13 42.58
C MET A 1 33.45 -66.86 42.21
N SER A 2 33.13 -66.68 40.93
CA SER A 2 32.45 -65.49 40.42
C SER A 2 30.97 -65.81 40.25
N SER A 3 30.11 -65.09 40.99
CA SER A 3 28.65 -65.24 40.93
C SER A 3 28.09 -64.44 39.76
N THR A 4 27.54 -65.11 38.76
CA THR A 4 26.84 -64.49 37.64
C THR A 4 25.49 -63.92 38.10
N PRO A 5 25.17 -62.66 37.78
CA PRO A 5 23.90 -62.04 38.17
C PRO A 5 22.74 -62.63 37.38
N THR A 6 21.72 -63.10 38.10
CA THR A 6 20.48 -63.65 37.53
C THR A 6 19.60 -62.52 37.01
N LEU A 7 19.34 -62.50 35.70
CA LEU A 7 18.49 -61.51 35.05
C LEU A 7 17.00 -61.83 35.32
N THR A 8 16.27 -60.86 35.88
CA THR A 8 14.81 -60.95 36.07
C THR A 8 14.06 -60.63 34.77
N PRO A 9 13.02 -61.41 34.40
CA PRO A 9 12.23 -61.17 33.20
C PRO A 9 11.41 -59.87 33.32
N LEU A 10 11.56 -58.99 32.32
CA LEU A 10 10.81 -57.74 32.21
C LEU A 10 9.34 -58.02 31.87
N LYS A 11 8.42 -57.48 32.67
CA LYS A 11 6.98 -57.50 32.36
C LYS A 11 6.70 -56.65 31.11
N PRO A 12 5.91 -57.14 30.14
CA PRO A 12 5.55 -56.35 28.97
C PRO A 12 4.72 -55.13 29.39
N ILE A 13 5.10 -53.97 28.86
CA ILE A 13 4.39 -52.71 29.06
C ILE A 13 3.05 -52.82 28.31
N PRO A 14 1.89 -52.56 28.94
CA PRO A 14 0.61 -52.61 28.27
C PRO A 14 0.56 -51.56 27.16
N ILE A 15 0.43 -52.04 25.92
CA ILE A 15 0.21 -51.21 24.75
C ILE A 15 -1.22 -50.68 24.88
N LYS A 16 -1.37 -49.38 25.20
CA LYS A 16 -2.65 -48.70 25.02
C LYS A 16 -3.02 -48.86 23.55
N HIS A 17 -4.11 -49.58 23.28
CA HIS A 17 -4.76 -49.53 21.97
C HIS A 17 -5.12 -48.07 21.71
N ILE A 18 -4.33 -47.41 20.88
CA ILE A 18 -4.68 -46.11 20.30
C ILE A 18 -5.63 -46.47 19.17
N ASP A 19 -6.93 -46.22 19.36
CA ASP A 19 -7.91 -46.25 18.27
C ASP A 19 -7.50 -45.20 17.25
N LEU A 20 -6.81 -45.65 16.19
CA LEU A 20 -6.29 -44.83 15.09
C LEU A 20 -7.41 -44.23 14.21
N ASP A 21 -8.66 -44.65 14.43
CA ASP A 21 -9.80 -44.31 13.58
C ASP A 21 -10.64 -43.12 14.08
N LEU A 22 -10.33 -42.54 15.26
CA LEU A 22 -11.16 -41.46 15.84
C LEU A 22 -10.63 -40.02 15.66
N GLU A 23 -9.43 -39.82 15.09
CA GLU A 23 -8.85 -38.47 14.96
C GLU A 23 -8.88 -37.86 13.53
N LYS A 24 -9.53 -38.51 12.56
CA LYS A 24 -9.37 -38.16 11.14
C LYS A 24 -10.34 -37.11 10.57
N GLU A 25 -11.44 -36.72 11.24
CA GLU A 25 -12.56 -36.13 10.49
C GLU A 25 -12.82 -34.61 10.54
N SER A 26 -12.23 -33.79 11.42
CA SER A 26 -12.60 -32.34 11.48
C SER A 26 -11.57 -31.36 10.90
N LYS A 27 -10.36 -31.83 10.59
CA LYS A 27 -9.22 -30.96 10.25
C LYS A 27 -9.13 -30.60 8.76
N ASP A 28 -9.62 -31.47 7.88
CA ASP A 28 -9.47 -31.31 6.43
C ASP A 28 -10.49 -30.31 5.84
N GLU A 29 -11.74 -30.31 6.29
CA GLU A 29 -12.79 -29.43 5.76
C GLU A 29 -12.48 -27.93 6.02
N ASN A 30 -12.09 -27.60 7.25
CA ASN A 30 -11.68 -26.24 7.62
C ASN A 30 -10.48 -25.76 6.81
N SER A 31 -9.52 -26.64 6.51
CA SER A 31 -8.34 -26.27 5.72
C SER A 31 -8.69 -25.94 4.27
N ASN A 32 -9.65 -26.66 3.68
CA ASN A 32 -10.16 -26.44 2.33
C ASN A 32 -10.93 -25.11 2.25
N LEU A 33 -11.82 -24.83 3.20
CA LEU A 33 -12.55 -23.55 3.25
C LEU A 33 -11.61 -22.35 3.33
N LEU A 34 -10.58 -22.42 4.18
CA LEU A 34 -9.59 -21.34 4.31
C LEU A 34 -8.76 -21.18 3.02
N ALA A 35 -8.42 -22.27 2.33
CA ALA A 35 -7.73 -22.22 1.04
C ALA A 35 -8.60 -21.56 -0.05
N ILE A 36 -9.89 -21.91 -0.10
CA ILE A 36 -10.88 -21.32 -1.01
C ILE A 36 -11.04 -19.83 -0.72
N ALA A 37 -11.27 -19.45 0.54
CA ALA A 37 -11.41 -18.06 0.95
C ALA A 37 -10.17 -17.23 0.55
N LYS A 38 -8.97 -17.75 0.79
CA LYS A 38 -7.70 -17.12 0.38
C LYS A 38 -7.61 -16.91 -1.13
N LYS A 39 -8.09 -17.89 -1.93
CA LYS A 39 -8.11 -17.81 -3.39
C LYS A 39 -9.02 -16.67 -3.86
N TYR A 40 -10.25 -16.61 -3.33
CA TYR A 40 -11.20 -15.55 -3.67
C TYR A 40 -10.73 -14.16 -3.22
N LEU A 41 -10.18 -14.02 -2.01
CA LEU A 41 -9.65 -12.74 -1.55
C LEU A 41 -8.53 -12.23 -2.47
N ARG A 42 -7.62 -13.10 -2.93
CA ARG A 42 -6.57 -12.73 -3.90
C ARG A 42 -7.14 -12.34 -5.26
N TRP A 43 -8.19 -13.03 -5.70
CA TRP A 43 -8.88 -12.72 -6.94
C TRP A 43 -9.53 -11.34 -6.85
N ILE A 44 -10.30 -11.06 -5.79
CA ILE A 44 -10.90 -9.74 -5.54
C ILE A 44 -9.82 -8.66 -5.49
N GLN A 45 -8.75 -8.86 -4.71
CA GLN A 45 -7.67 -7.89 -4.57
C GLN A 45 -7.00 -7.53 -5.91
N LYS A 46 -6.89 -8.51 -6.81
CA LYS A 46 -6.30 -8.35 -8.15
C LYS A 46 -7.24 -7.58 -9.07
N TRP A 47 -8.51 -7.97 -9.13
CA TRP A 47 -9.47 -7.38 -10.06
C TRP A 47 -10.00 -6.01 -9.60
N SER A 48 -9.98 -5.73 -8.30
CA SER A 48 -10.34 -4.42 -7.77
C SER A 48 -9.36 -3.31 -8.16
N LEU A 49 -8.22 -3.65 -8.76
CA LEU A 49 -7.23 -2.68 -9.27
C LEU A 49 -7.63 -2.02 -10.58
N PHE A 50 -8.55 -2.60 -11.36
CA PHE A 50 -8.88 -2.10 -12.70
C PHE A 50 -9.33 -0.64 -12.72
N PRO A 51 -10.30 -0.21 -11.88
CA PRO A 51 -10.70 1.20 -11.83
C PRO A 51 -9.56 2.15 -11.49
N LEU A 52 -8.66 1.73 -10.60
CA LEU A 52 -7.51 2.53 -10.22
C LEU A 52 -6.49 2.57 -11.37
N ALA A 53 -6.23 1.45 -12.03
CA ALA A 53 -5.27 1.36 -13.12
C ALA A 53 -5.67 2.20 -14.34
N SER A 54 -6.98 2.34 -14.61
CA SER A 54 -7.48 3.20 -15.69
C SER A 54 -7.47 4.68 -15.33
N TYR A 55 -7.83 5.04 -14.09
CA TYR A 55 -7.90 6.44 -13.67
C TYR A 55 -6.54 7.04 -13.30
N LEU A 56 -5.65 6.24 -12.71
CA LEU A 56 -4.38 6.72 -12.16
C LEU A 56 -3.49 7.43 -13.20
N PRO A 57 -3.36 6.97 -14.46
CA PRO A 57 -2.59 7.72 -15.47
C PRO A 57 -3.15 9.12 -15.70
N LEU A 58 -4.48 9.27 -15.82
CA LEU A 58 -5.15 10.56 -16.00
C LEU A 58 -4.89 11.48 -14.79
N HIS A 59 -5.11 10.94 -13.59
CA HIS A 59 -4.86 11.68 -12.35
C HIS A 59 -3.39 12.05 -12.19
N GLY A 60 -2.47 11.12 -12.46
CA GLY A 60 -1.03 11.31 -12.34
C GLY A 60 -0.49 12.34 -13.31
N ILE A 61 -0.96 12.35 -14.56
CA ILE A 61 -0.62 13.40 -15.53
C ILE A 61 -1.09 14.76 -15.00
N ASN A 62 -2.37 14.86 -14.62
CA ASN A 62 -2.96 16.13 -14.22
C ASN A 62 -2.40 16.69 -12.90
N THR A 63 -1.94 15.83 -11.98
CA THR A 63 -1.46 16.25 -10.65
C THR A 63 0.06 16.28 -10.51
N LEU A 64 0.80 15.45 -11.25
CA LEU A 64 2.26 15.31 -11.10
C LEU A 64 3.05 15.95 -12.24
N ILE A 65 2.47 16.00 -13.44
CA ILE A 65 3.18 16.44 -14.66
C ILE A 65 2.70 17.84 -15.06
N ILE A 66 1.40 18.02 -15.30
CA ILE A 66 0.87 19.30 -15.79
C ILE A 66 1.25 20.48 -14.89
N PRO A 67 1.06 20.44 -13.56
CA PRO A 67 1.37 21.58 -12.70
C PRO A 67 2.88 21.90 -12.62
N SER A 68 3.74 20.91 -12.93
CA SER A 68 5.18 21.14 -13.01
C SER A 68 5.61 21.86 -14.28
N ILE A 69 4.78 21.85 -15.33
CA ILE A 69 5.02 22.52 -16.62
C ILE A 69 4.31 23.87 -16.64
N GLU A 70 3.00 23.87 -16.36
CA GLU A 70 2.17 25.06 -16.34
C GLU A 70 1.17 25.01 -15.17
N PRO A 71 1.39 25.78 -14.08
CA PRO A 71 0.61 25.70 -12.85
C PRO A 71 -0.65 26.61 -12.85
N SER A 72 -0.80 27.51 -13.82
CA SER A 72 -1.83 28.55 -13.77
C SER A 72 -3.21 28.01 -14.17
N SER A 73 -3.48 27.78 -15.46
CA SER A 73 -4.79 27.35 -15.97
C SER A 73 -4.84 25.87 -16.36
N ALA A 74 -3.77 25.36 -16.97
CA ALA A 74 -3.74 24.01 -17.56
C ALA A 74 -4.22 22.86 -16.64
N PRO A 75 -3.91 22.83 -15.33
CA PRO A 75 -4.40 21.78 -14.45
C PRO A 75 -5.94 21.75 -14.33
N ASN A 76 -6.59 22.92 -14.37
CA ASN A 76 -8.05 23.02 -14.33
C ASN A 76 -8.67 22.56 -15.67
N ASP A 77 -8.09 22.97 -16.80
CA ASP A 77 -8.57 22.58 -18.12
C ASP A 77 -8.50 21.05 -18.31
N VAL A 78 -7.36 20.45 -17.95
CA VAL A 78 -7.17 19.00 -18.00
C VAL A 78 -8.07 18.29 -16.98
N LEU A 79 -8.32 18.88 -15.80
CA LEU A 79 -9.27 18.34 -14.83
C LEU A 79 -10.69 18.29 -15.38
N MET A 80 -11.15 19.35 -16.07
CA MET A 80 -12.46 19.39 -16.71
C MET A 80 -12.58 18.33 -17.79
N MET A 81 -11.57 18.18 -18.65
CA MET A 81 -11.52 17.11 -19.65
C MET A 81 -11.62 15.72 -19.01
N ILE A 82 -10.89 15.46 -17.92
CA ILE A 82 -10.96 14.17 -17.20
C ILE A 82 -12.33 13.94 -16.57
N ARG A 83 -12.98 14.98 -16.02
CA ARG A 83 -14.33 14.88 -15.45
C ARG A 83 -15.34 14.47 -16.50
N GLU A 84 -15.26 15.08 -17.69
CA GLU A 84 -16.11 14.76 -18.83
C GLU A 84 -15.91 13.31 -19.28
N LEU A 85 -14.66 12.88 -19.48
CA LEU A 85 -14.31 11.51 -19.87
C LEU A 85 -14.76 10.44 -18.86
N THR A 86 -14.89 10.80 -17.58
CA THR A 86 -15.24 9.84 -16.51
C THR A 86 -16.71 9.92 -16.07
N SER A 87 -17.51 10.77 -16.74
CA SER A 87 -18.98 10.91 -16.60
C SER A 87 -19.50 10.98 -15.15
N GLY A 88 -18.69 11.49 -14.22
CA GLY A 88 -19.01 11.57 -12.78
C GLY A 88 -19.04 10.22 -12.03
N LEU A 89 -19.18 9.09 -12.72
CA LEU A 89 -19.15 7.74 -12.15
C LEU A 89 -17.76 7.35 -11.63
N GLY A 90 -16.71 7.98 -12.17
CA GLY A 90 -15.32 7.67 -11.84
C GLY A 90 -15.07 7.60 -10.33
N SER A 91 -15.49 8.61 -9.56
CA SER A 91 -15.18 8.70 -8.13
C SER A 91 -15.72 7.52 -7.31
N LYS A 92 -16.98 7.11 -7.52
CA LYS A 92 -17.59 5.99 -6.79
C LYS A 92 -16.91 4.68 -7.13
N ILE A 93 -16.67 4.42 -8.41
CA ILE A 93 -16.05 3.18 -8.89
C ILE A 93 -14.61 3.07 -8.35
N ILE A 94 -13.85 4.17 -8.37
CA ILE A 94 -12.49 4.23 -7.80
C ILE A 94 -12.50 3.89 -6.31
N TRP A 95 -13.38 4.54 -5.52
CA TRP A 95 -13.47 4.29 -4.08
C TRP A 95 -13.87 2.85 -3.75
N THR A 96 -14.81 2.27 -4.51
CA THR A 96 -15.17 0.85 -4.37
C THR A 96 -13.99 -0.06 -4.68
N GLY A 97 -13.23 0.22 -5.75
CA GLY A 97 -12.01 -0.53 -6.10
C GLY A 97 -10.94 -0.46 -5.01
N ILE A 98 -10.69 0.74 -4.47
CA ILE A 98 -9.75 0.95 -3.35
C ILE A 98 -10.21 0.18 -2.11
N ALA A 99 -11.48 0.30 -1.72
CA ALA A 99 -12.04 -0.38 -0.55
C ALA A 99 -11.91 -1.90 -0.69
N MET A 100 -12.31 -2.48 -1.83
CA MET A 100 -12.15 -3.91 -2.10
C MET A 100 -10.69 -4.34 -2.06
N HIS A 101 -9.75 -3.54 -2.59
CA HIS A 101 -8.32 -3.84 -2.56
C HIS A 101 -7.76 -3.89 -1.13
N VAL A 102 -8.10 -2.89 -0.32
CA VAL A 102 -7.62 -2.77 1.07
C VAL A 102 -8.22 -3.87 1.94
N LEU A 103 -9.54 -4.07 1.87
CA LEU A 103 -10.25 -5.07 2.69
C LEU A 103 -9.84 -6.50 2.36
N SER A 104 -9.71 -6.84 1.08
CA SER A 104 -9.23 -8.17 0.67
C SER A 104 -7.78 -8.42 1.09
N GLY A 105 -6.92 -7.41 0.97
CA GLY A 105 -5.56 -7.46 1.46
C GLY A 105 -5.48 -7.64 2.99
N LEU A 106 -6.34 -6.96 3.75
CA LEU A 106 -6.46 -7.12 5.20
C LEU A 106 -6.93 -8.54 5.55
N GLY A 107 -7.97 -9.03 4.88
CA GLY A 107 -8.51 -10.38 5.06
C GLY A 107 -7.46 -11.47 4.85
N ILE A 108 -6.60 -11.35 3.82
CA ILE A 108 -5.50 -12.30 3.60
C ILE A 108 -4.50 -12.29 4.77
N ARG A 109 -4.25 -11.15 5.40
CA ARG A 109 -3.33 -11.04 6.54
C ARG A 109 -3.92 -11.65 7.79
N VAL A 110 -5.19 -11.36 8.08
CA VAL A 110 -5.95 -11.95 9.18
C VAL A 110 -5.99 -13.48 9.04
N LEU A 111 -6.31 -13.97 7.84
CA LEU A 111 -6.31 -15.41 7.54
C LEU A 111 -4.93 -16.05 7.72
N LYS A 112 -3.86 -15.38 7.29
CA LYS A 112 -2.48 -15.83 7.55
C LYS A 112 -2.17 -15.88 9.04
N MET A 113 -2.66 -14.93 9.82
CA MET A 113 -2.44 -14.91 11.27
C MET A 113 -3.14 -16.09 11.95
N TYR A 114 -4.38 -16.39 11.58
CA TYR A 114 -5.12 -17.54 12.09
C TYR A 114 -4.54 -18.90 11.65
N THR A 115 -3.97 -18.98 10.45
CA THR A 115 -3.41 -20.23 9.91
C THR A 115 -1.94 -20.46 10.27
N ARG A 116 -1.29 -19.52 10.97
CA ARG A 116 0.13 -19.67 11.36
C ARG A 116 0.27 -20.79 12.37
N LYS A 117 0.77 -21.95 11.91
CA LYS A 117 1.29 -22.98 12.81
C LYS A 117 2.47 -22.39 13.60
N PRO A 118 2.61 -22.68 14.90
CA PRO A 118 3.77 -22.25 15.67
C PRO A 118 5.05 -22.71 14.96
N PRO A 119 6.12 -21.90 14.96
CA PRO A 119 7.36 -22.29 14.32
C PRO A 119 7.85 -23.59 14.96
N LYS A 120 7.79 -24.70 14.20
CA LYS A 120 8.51 -25.91 14.61
C LYS A 120 9.97 -25.50 14.72
N HIS A 121 10.57 -25.64 15.90
CA HIS A 121 11.99 -25.45 16.14
C HIS A 121 12.77 -26.35 15.17
N ARG A 122 13.09 -25.82 13.98
CA ARG A 122 13.90 -26.51 13.00
C ARG A 122 15.33 -26.43 13.54
N LYS A 123 15.90 -27.58 13.93
CA LYS A 123 17.30 -27.69 14.37
C LYS A 123 18.17 -26.93 13.36
N LYS A 124 18.84 -25.88 13.84
CA LYS A 124 19.91 -25.17 13.13
C LYS A 124 21.06 -26.15 12.97
N ASN A 125 21.11 -26.89 11.87
CA ASN A 125 22.32 -27.47 11.33
C ASN A 125 22.12 -27.49 9.81
N ASP A 126 23.14 -27.04 9.08
CA ASP A 126 23.33 -27.19 7.63
C ASP A 126 22.53 -26.30 6.68
N LEU A 127 22.68 -24.97 6.77
CA LEU A 127 22.44 -24.11 5.60
C LEU A 127 23.59 -23.13 5.43
N SER A 128 24.38 -23.35 4.37
CA SER A 128 25.45 -22.46 3.95
C SER A 128 24.87 -21.06 3.61
N PRO A 129 25.58 -19.96 3.89
CA PRO A 129 25.06 -18.60 3.67
C PRO A 129 24.91 -18.24 2.18
N SER A 130 25.36 -19.09 1.25
CA SER A 130 25.58 -18.75 -0.15
C SER A 130 24.41 -19.06 -1.09
N GLU A 131 23.43 -19.89 -0.69
CA GLU A 131 22.34 -20.32 -1.58
C GLU A 131 20.96 -19.73 -1.21
N THR A 132 20.85 -19.01 -0.10
CA THR A 132 19.58 -18.40 0.32
C THR A 132 19.29 -17.04 -0.35
N GLU A 133 20.18 -16.59 -1.26
CA GLU A 133 19.99 -15.41 -2.10
C GLU A 133 19.09 -15.64 -3.34
N SER A 134 18.31 -16.74 -3.38
CA SER A 134 17.12 -16.83 -4.22
C SER A 134 15.99 -15.94 -3.64
N ILE A 135 16.29 -14.64 -3.65
CA ILE A 135 15.56 -13.55 -3.04
C ILE A 135 14.13 -13.50 -3.61
N ALA A 136 13.17 -13.92 -2.79
CA ALA A 136 11.77 -13.67 -3.06
C ALA A 136 11.55 -12.14 -3.19
N PRO A 137 11.05 -11.63 -4.34
CA PRO A 137 10.87 -10.20 -4.60
C PRO A 137 10.03 -9.48 -3.52
N SER A 138 9.15 -10.23 -2.85
CA SER A 138 8.28 -9.76 -1.77
C SER A 138 9.00 -9.45 -0.46
N LYS A 139 10.24 -9.92 -0.26
CA LYS A 139 11.02 -9.65 0.97
C LYS A 139 12.03 -8.49 0.82
N ILE A 140 12.51 -8.23 -0.39
CA ILE A 140 13.57 -7.24 -0.62
C ILE A 140 13.04 -5.90 -1.17
N GLY A 141 11.80 -5.87 -1.67
CA GLY A 141 11.21 -4.63 -2.20
C GLY A 141 12.00 -4.02 -3.35
N LEU A 142 11.59 -2.83 -3.80
CA LEU A 142 12.32 -2.11 -4.86
C LEU A 142 13.63 -1.48 -4.35
N VAL A 143 13.71 -1.22 -3.04
CA VAL A 143 14.78 -0.45 -2.36
C VAL A 143 15.85 -1.34 -1.73
N GLY A 144 15.60 -2.64 -1.55
CA GLY A 144 16.60 -3.53 -0.95
C GLY A 144 17.88 -3.69 -1.79
N GLY A 145 17.84 -3.35 -3.08
CA GLY A 145 19.04 -3.23 -3.92
C GLY A 145 19.82 -1.91 -3.75
N LEU A 146 19.22 -0.86 -3.17
CA LEU A 146 19.83 0.49 -3.07
C LEU A 146 20.15 0.91 -1.64
N SER A 147 19.32 0.57 -0.66
CA SER A 147 19.70 0.75 0.76
C SER A 147 20.92 -0.10 1.13
N GLY A 148 21.04 -1.29 0.54
CA GLY A 148 22.24 -2.13 0.65
C GLY A 148 23.47 -1.56 -0.07
N TYR A 149 23.26 -0.77 -1.15
CA TYR A 149 24.36 -0.24 -1.97
C TYR A 149 24.84 1.15 -1.52
N PHE A 150 23.93 2.04 -1.10
CA PHE A 150 24.27 3.42 -0.72
C PHE A 150 24.48 3.62 0.77
N ILE A 151 23.87 2.80 1.62
CA ILE A 151 23.91 3.00 3.08
C ILE A 151 24.68 1.87 3.78
N GLY A 152 25.08 0.79 3.09
CA GLY A 152 25.82 -0.33 3.67
C GLY A 152 25.06 -1.07 4.79
N VAL A 153 23.83 -0.65 5.08
CA VAL A 153 22.99 -1.23 6.11
C VAL A 153 22.32 -2.45 5.50
N LYS A 154 22.96 -3.61 5.68
CA LYS A 154 22.40 -4.95 5.43
C LYS A 154 21.22 -5.29 6.37
N ARG A 155 20.36 -4.32 6.70
CA ARG A 155 19.14 -4.63 7.45
C ARG A 155 18.12 -5.20 6.47
N GLN A 156 18.04 -6.53 6.45
CA GLN A 156 16.83 -7.21 6.03
C GLN A 156 15.69 -6.69 6.90
N LEU A 157 14.88 -5.78 6.35
CA LEU A 157 13.66 -5.36 7.04
C LEU A 157 12.78 -6.61 7.18
N ASN A 158 12.42 -6.97 8.41
CA ASN A 158 11.54 -8.10 8.69
C ASN A 158 10.13 -7.93 8.08
N TYR A 159 9.81 -6.73 7.60
CA TYR A 159 8.53 -6.36 7.03
C TYR A 159 8.64 -6.10 5.52
N ASN A 160 7.65 -6.59 4.77
CA ASN A 160 7.54 -6.29 3.35
C ASN A 160 7.27 -4.78 3.18
N PRO A 161 8.15 -4.02 2.50
CA PRO A 161 8.02 -2.57 2.39
C PRO A 161 6.76 -2.14 1.64
N GLN A 162 6.24 -2.94 0.70
CA GLN A 162 4.98 -2.63 0.02
C GLN A 162 3.79 -2.73 0.98
N VAL A 163 3.82 -3.67 1.92
CA VAL A 163 2.78 -3.78 2.96
C VAL A 163 2.82 -2.55 3.86
N LEU A 164 4.02 -2.13 4.26
CA LEU A 164 4.22 -0.95 5.09
C LEU A 164 3.70 0.32 4.39
N THR A 165 4.06 0.53 3.13
CA THR A 165 3.55 1.69 2.38
C THR A 165 2.04 1.65 2.19
N GLY A 166 1.44 0.46 2.03
CA GLY A 166 -0.03 0.34 1.97
C GLY A 166 -0.73 0.79 3.25
N TRP A 167 -0.14 0.49 4.42
CA TRP A 167 -0.68 0.91 5.71
C TRP A 167 -0.63 2.43 5.91
N PHE A 168 0.45 3.09 5.48
CA PHE A 168 0.53 4.56 5.54
C PHE A 168 -0.27 5.25 4.43
N LEU A 169 -0.34 4.66 3.25
CA LEU A 169 -1.04 5.22 2.10
C LEU A 169 -2.57 5.23 2.31
N THR A 170 -3.12 4.22 2.98
CA THR A 170 -4.58 4.11 3.21
C THR A 170 -5.16 5.32 3.97
N PRO A 171 -4.68 5.71 5.16
CA PRO A 171 -5.21 6.89 5.87
C PRO A 171 -4.96 8.18 5.09
N LEU A 172 -3.85 8.30 4.38
CA LEU A 172 -3.57 9.47 3.52
C LEU A 172 -4.55 9.58 2.35
N LEU A 173 -4.89 8.45 1.71
CA LEU A 173 -5.90 8.42 0.65
C LEU A 173 -7.29 8.79 1.19
N ILE A 174 -7.67 8.25 2.35
CA ILE A 174 -8.94 8.61 3.03
C ILE A 174 -8.96 10.11 3.31
N PHE A 175 -7.90 10.66 3.90
CA PHE A 175 -7.77 12.09 4.13
C PHE A 175 -7.91 12.90 2.85
N HIS A 176 -7.22 12.52 1.77
CA HIS A 176 -7.35 13.15 0.46
C HIS A 176 -8.78 13.10 -0.08
N GLY A 177 -9.46 11.96 0.03
CA GLY A 177 -10.87 11.82 -0.35
C GLY A 177 -11.81 12.70 0.47
N ILE A 178 -11.60 12.77 1.78
CA ILE A 178 -12.38 13.62 2.67
C ILE A 178 -12.23 15.08 2.25
N LEU A 179 -10.99 15.54 2.11
CA LEU A 179 -10.67 16.93 1.80
C LEU A 179 -11.10 17.33 0.39
N MET A 180 -10.91 16.45 -0.60
CA MET A 180 -11.16 16.76 -2.02
C MET A 180 -12.56 16.39 -2.52
N LYS A 181 -13.35 15.63 -1.77
CA LYS A 181 -14.68 15.19 -2.23
C LYS A 181 -15.76 15.35 -1.17
N ILE A 182 -15.56 14.77 0.00
CA ILE A 182 -16.63 14.67 1.01
C ILE A 182 -16.95 16.04 1.63
N LEU A 183 -15.95 16.78 2.09
CA LEU A 183 -16.15 18.10 2.71
C LEU A 183 -16.62 19.17 1.72
N PRO A 184 -16.08 19.26 0.48
CA PRO A 184 -16.62 20.14 -0.55
C PRO A 184 -18.10 19.86 -0.85
N GLN A 185 -18.46 18.58 -1.04
CA GLN A 185 -19.84 18.17 -1.31
C GLN A 185 -20.79 18.52 -0.15
N SER A 186 -20.36 18.30 1.10
CA SER A 186 -21.13 18.73 2.29
C SER A 186 -21.33 20.24 2.36
N SER A 187 -20.40 21.02 1.79
CA SER A 187 -20.44 22.48 1.80
C SER A 187 -21.05 23.08 0.53
N LYS A 188 -21.48 22.23 -0.42
CA LYS A 188 -22.01 22.62 -1.74
C LYS A 188 -21.04 23.52 -2.52
N VAL A 189 -19.74 23.28 -2.36
CA VAL A 189 -18.67 23.99 -3.07
C VAL A 189 -18.03 23.00 -4.05
N ASP A 190 -17.96 23.36 -5.33
CA ASP A 190 -17.11 22.63 -6.26
C ASP A 190 -15.66 23.05 -6.04
N ILE A 191 -14.76 22.07 -6.10
CA ILE A 191 -13.34 22.31 -5.90
C ILE A 191 -12.55 21.83 -7.11
N ASP A 192 -11.46 22.51 -7.37
CA ASP A 192 -10.55 22.27 -8.49
C ASP A 192 -9.11 22.56 -8.03
N PHE A 193 -8.19 22.89 -8.94
CA PHE A 193 -6.84 23.27 -8.53
C PHE A 193 -6.79 24.63 -7.82
N ASP A 194 -7.80 25.48 -7.91
CA ASP A 194 -7.81 26.76 -7.17
C ASP A 194 -7.97 26.51 -5.68
N PHE A 195 -8.71 25.48 -5.28
CA PHE A 195 -8.72 25.01 -3.90
C PHE A 195 -7.34 24.52 -3.45
N VAL A 196 -6.61 23.80 -4.31
CA VAL A 196 -5.26 23.29 -3.98
C VAL A 196 -4.26 24.45 -3.88
N LYS A 197 -4.27 25.39 -4.82
CA LYS A 197 -3.44 26.61 -4.78
C LYS A 197 -3.73 27.42 -3.51
N TRP A 198 -5.01 27.59 -3.19
CA TRP A 198 -5.46 28.26 -1.97
C TRP A 198 -4.96 27.55 -0.71
N LEU A 199 -5.07 26.22 -0.64
CA LEU A 199 -4.62 25.40 0.48
C LEU A 199 -3.10 25.51 0.71
N LEU A 200 -2.32 25.68 -0.37
CA LEU A 200 -0.86 25.79 -0.34
C LEU A 200 -0.35 27.23 -0.16
N ASN A 201 -1.23 28.23 -0.21
CA ASN A 201 -0.88 29.64 -0.13
C ASN A 201 -0.25 29.99 1.23
N LYS A 202 0.80 30.82 1.20
CA LYS A 202 1.55 31.29 2.37
C LYS A 202 0.69 31.98 3.43
N GLU A 203 -0.39 32.64 3.02
CA GLU A 203 -1.24 33.41 3.93
C GLU A 203 -2.15 32.56 4.84
N ARG A 204 -2.30 31.26 4.59
CA ARG A 204 -3.27 30.40 5.31
C ARG A 204 -2.77 29.89 6.67
N GLY A 205 -1.60 30.37 7.10
CA GLY A 205 -0.93 29.91 8.30
C GLY A 205 -0.20 28.58 8.10
N SER A 206 0.87 28.40 8.87
CA SER A 206 1.78 27.25 8.72
C SER A 206 1.08 25.90 8.90
N PHE A 207 0.10 25.82 9.81
CA PHE A 207 -0.61 24.57 10.07
C PHE A 207 -1.46 24.10 8.88
N VAL A 208 -2.28 24.96 8.28
CA VAL A 208 -3.11 24.59 7.12
C VAL A 208 -2.21 24.26 5.94
N ARG A 209 -1.24 25.14 5.66
CA ARG A 209 -0.33 25.01 4.52
C ARG A 209 0.50 23.73 4.55
N TRP A 210 1.11 23.41 5.70
CA TRP A 210 1.97 22.23 5.82
C TRP A 210 1.21 20.98 6.25
N GLY A 211 0.31 21.10 7.22
CA GLY A 211 -0.40 19.97 7.82
C GLY A 211 -1.54 19.44 6.95
N LEU A 212 -2.29 20.32 6.27
CA LEU A 212 -3.40 19.91 5.39
C LEU A 212 -3.02 19.96 3.90
N GLY A 213 -2.08 20.83 3.53
CA GLY A 213 -1.56 20.97 2.17
C GLY A 213 -0.34 20.10 1.89
N TYR A 214 0.87 20.68 1.98
CA TYR A 214 2.11 20.08 1.50
C TYR A 214 2.41 18.70 2.08
N GLY A 215 2.28 18.52 3.40
CA GLY A 215 2.67 17.28 4.09
C GLY A 215 1.94 16.05 3.54
N PRO A 216 0.60 15.99 3.63
CA PRO A 216 -0.18 14.89 3.10
C PRO A 216 0.00 14.69 1.58
N LEU A 217 0.10 15.78 0.79
CA LEU A 217 0.26 15.67 -0.65
C LEU A 217 1.65 15.11 -1.05
N ILE A 218 2.73 15.57 -0.44
CA ILE A 218 4.08 15.01 -0.65
C ILE A 218 4.12 13.55 -0.22
N ALA A 219 3.50 13.22 0.93
CA ALA A 219 3.42 11.84 1.40
C ALA A 219 2.64 10.94 0.42
N LEU A 220 1.53 11.43 -0.14
CA LEU A 220 0.76 10.73 -1.17
C LEU A 220 1.56 10.52 -2.45
N ILE A 221 2.28 11.54 -2.92
CA ILE A 221 3.13 11.43 -4.11
C ILE A 221 4.19 10.35 -3.88
N GLY A 222 4.92 10.41 -2.77
CA GLY A 222 5.98 9.44 -2.46
C GLY A 222 5.46 8.03 -2.24
N LEU A 223 4.58 7.85 -1.25
CA LEU A 223 4.06 6.52 -0.87
C LEU A 223 3.19 5.92 -1.97
N GLY A 224 2.37 6.73 -2.63
CA GLY A 224 1.50 6.31 -3.74
C GLY A 224 2.33 5.80 -4.91
N THR A 225 3.25 6.63 -5.43
CA THR A 225 4.17 6.23 -6.50
C THR A 225 4.92 4.96 -6.12
N TYR A 226 5.47 4.89 -4.91
CA TYR A 226 6.15 3.69 -4.46
C TYR A 226 5.25 2.45 -4.45
N HIS A 227 4.07 2.53 -3.82
CA HIS A 227 3.17 1.40 -3.66
C HIS A 227 2.68 0.87 -5.01
N ILE A 228 2.36 1.77 -5.95
CA ILE A 228 1.91 1.44 -7.30
C ILE A 228 3.03 0.75 -8.07
N PHE A 229 4.19 1.39 -8.25
CA PHE A 229 5.24 0.83 -9.12
C PHE A 229 5.90 -0.41 -8.53
N SER A 230 6.09 -0.47 -7.20
CA SER A 230 6.56 -1.70 -6.54
C SER A 230 5.55 -2.83 -6.67
N GLY A 231 4.24 -2.52 -6.58
CA GLY A 231 3.16 -3.47 -6.84
C GLY A 231 3.15 -3.96 -8.28
N THR A 232 3.32 -3.08 -9.26
CA THR A 232 3.41 -3.43 -10.69
C THR A 232 4.61 -4.34 -10.97
N VAL A 233 5.78 -4.06 -10.40
CA VAL A 233 6.96 -4.91 -10.52
C VAL A 233 6.71 -6.32 -9.98
N GLN A 234 6.00 -6.42 -8.85
CA GLN A 234 5.62 -7.72 -8.28
C GLN A 234 4.55 -8.42 -9.12
N TYR A 235 3.54 -7.69 -9.58
CA TYR A 235 2.44 -8.20 -10.39
C TYR A 235 2.94 -8.79 -11.73
N LEU A 236 3.83 -8.07 -12.41
CA LEU A 236 4.44 -8.48 -13.67
C LEU A 236 5.63 -9.43 -13.48
N HIS A 237 5.95 -9.82 -12.24
CA HIS A 237 7.07 -10.70 -11.91
C HIS A 237 8.41 -10.25 -12.53
N ILE A 238 8.65 -8.93 -12.60
CA ILE A 238 9.88 -8.38 -13.21
C ILE A 238 11.07 -8.73 -12.30
N ARG A 239 11.94 -9.64 -12.74
CA ARG A 239 13.13 -10.08 -11.99
C ARG A 239 14.40 -9.32 -12.36
N ASN A 240 14.46 -8.75 -13.56
CA ASN A 240 15.66 -8.06 -14.06
C ASN A 240 15.97 -6.79 -13.24
N LEU A 241 17.17 -6.73 -12.66
CA LEU A 241 17.64 -5.61 -11.84
C LEU A 241 17.76 -4.31 -12.64
N LYS A 242 18.22 -4.37 -13.90
CA LYS A 242 18.34 -3.20 -14.78
C LYS A 242 16.96 -2.58 -15.02
N THR A 243 15.94 -3.39 -15.25
CA THR A 243 14.55 -2.93 -15.42
C THR A 243 14.01 -2.32 -14.13
N ARG A 244 14.23 -2.96 -12.97
CA ARG A 244 13.82 -2.40 -11.67
C ARG A 244 14.49 -1.05 -11.38
N LYS A 245 15.77 -0.90 -11.73
CA LYS A 245 16.51 0.37 -11.61
C LYS A 245 15.92 1.46 -12.51
N ARG A 246 15.58 1.13 -13.76
CA ARG A 246 14.91 2.07 -14.67
C ARG A 246 13.55 2.51 -14.13
N ILE A 247 12.74 1.56 -13.63
CA ILE A 247 11.44 1.86 -13.01
C ILE A 247 11.62 2.78 -11.79
N LEU A 248 12.61 2.51 -10.93
CA LEU A 248 12.87 3.38 -9.80
C LEU A 248 13.31 4.80 -10.22
N ASN A 249 14.23 4.92 -11.18
CA ASN A 249 14.63 6.25 -11.67
C ASN A 249 13.42 7.02 -12.21
N PHE A 250 12.54 6.34 -12.94
CA PHE A 250 11.28 6.91 -13.40
C PHE A 250 10.39 7.34 -12.24
N MET A 251 10.24 6.52 -11.19
CA MET A 251 9.49 6.89 -9.99
C MET A 251 10.05 8.13 -9.29
N ILE A 252 11.38 8.23 -9.20
CA ILE A 252 12.05 9.39 -8.58
C ILE A 252 11.77 10.64 -9.41
N ILE A 253 11.92 10.57 -10.73
CA ILE A 253 11.61 11.69 -11.64
C ILE A 253 10.14 12.11 -11.48
N LEU A 254 9.21 11.15 -11.47
CA LEU A 254 7.79 11.43 -11.31
C LEU A 254 7.46 12.07 -9.96
N ALA A 255 8.09 11.60 -8.87
CA ALA A 255 7.92 12.18 -7.54
C ALA A 255 8.50 13.60 -7.46
N CYS A 256 9.69 13.83 -8.02
CA CYS A 256 10.30 15.16 -8.10
C CYS A 256 9.42 16.11 -8.92
N SER A 257 8.89 15.65 -10.07
CA SER A 257 7.94 16.39 -10.89
C SER A 257 6.72 16.82 -10.07
N GLY A 258 6.11 15.90 -9.32
CA GLY A 258 4.98 16.21 -8.45
C GLY A 258 5.31 17.23 -7.35
N ILE A 259 6.48 17.12 -6.70
CA ILE A 259 6.92 18.07 -5.67
C ILE A 259 7.16 19.46 -6.28
N VAL A 260 7.80 19.54 -7.44
CA VAL A 260 7.97 20.80 -8.19
C VAL A 260 6.60 21.38 -8.56
N GLY A 261 5.68 20.57 -9.06
CA GLY A 261 4.30 20.97 -9.38
C GLY A 261 3.57 21.55 -8.17
N LEU A 262 3.64 20.91 -7.00
CA LEU A 262 3.06 21.45 -5.75
C LEU A 262 3.68 22.79 -5.35
N ASN A 263 5.00 22.94 -5.46
CA ASN A 263 5.68 24.20 -5.17
C ASN A 263 5.24 25.32 -6.13
N ARG A 264 5.10 25.01 -7.42
CA ARG A 264 4.62 25.96 -8.44
C ARG A 264 3.15 26.35 -8.21
N LEU A 265 2.29 25.39 -7.84
CA LEU A 265 0.89 25.65 -7.47
C LEU A 265 0.77 26.54 -6.24
N GLY A 266 1.51 26.26 -5.17
CA GLY A 266 1.49 27.07 -3.95
C GLY A 266 2.08 28.48 -4.11
N SER A 267 2.72 28.76 -5.25
CA SER A 267 3.20 30.09 -5.61
C SER A 267 2.18 30.89 -6.44
N GLN A 268 1.07 30.27 -6.87
CA GLN A 268 0.00 30.96 -7.59
C GLN A 268 -0.86 31.77 -6.61
N LEU A 269 -1.17 33.00 -7.00
CA LEU A 269 -2.04 33.87 -6.23
C LEU A 269 -3.50 33.46 -6.44
N VAL A 270 -4.23 33.26 -5.35
CA VAL A 270 -5.68 33.00 -5.36
C VAL A 270 -6.36 34.05 -4.50
N ILE A 271 -7.02 35.02 -5.15
CA ILE A 271 -7.67 36.15 -4.48
C ILE A 271 -9.15 35.83 -4.25
N GLY A 272 -9.67 36.18 -3.09
CA GLY A 272 -11.12 36.20 -2.83
C GLY A 272 -11.78 34.83 -2.58
N MET A 273 -11.03 33.73 -2.61
CA MET A 273 -11.60 32.38 -2.44
C MET A 273 -11.85 31.97 -0.98
N ASP A 274 -11.44 32.80 -0.02
CA ASP A 274 -11.63 32.54 1.41
C ASP A 274 -13.08 32.28 1.80
N ARG A 275 -14.02 33.05 1.23
CA ARG A 275 -15.45 32.90 1.51
C ARG A 275 -15.97 31.51 1.13
N TYR A 276 -15.35 30.88 0.12
CA TYR A 276 -15.77 29.59 -0.42
C TYR A 276 -15.07 28.42 0.27
N TYR A 277 -13.77 28.54 0.56
CA TYR A 277 -12.97 27.42 1.03
C TYR A 277 -12.77 27.36 2.55
N GLN A 278 -12.86 28.48 3.27
CA GLN A 278 -12.78 28.48 4.74
C GLN A 278 -13.83 27.58 5.42
N PRO A 279 -15.10 27.50 4.96
CA PRO A 279 -16.09 26.59 5.53
C PRO A 279 -15.66 25.12 5.51
N ILE A 280 -14.90 24.70 4.49
CA ILE A 280 -14.39 23.33 4.36
C ILE A 280 -13.41 23.02 5.50
N ILE A 281 -12.46 23.92 5.76
CA ILE A 281 -11.47 23.76 6.83
C ILE A 281 -12.11 23.85 8.21
N LYS A 282 -13.03 24.80 8.41
CA LYS A 282 -13.78 24.91 9.68
C LYS A 282 -14.52 23.62 10.02
N LYS A 283 -15.19 23.00 9.04
CA LYS A 283 -15.86 21.70 9.25
C LYS A 283 -14.90 20.56 9.57
N LEU A 284 -13.68 20.58 9.02
CA LEU A 284 -12.66 19.58 9.31
C LEU A 284 -12.14 19.71 10.75
N LEU A 285 -11.97 20.95 11.24
CA LEU A 285 -11.41 21.24 12.57
C LEU A 285 -12.45 21.27 13.70
N ALA A 286 -13.74 21.38 13.37
CA ALA A 286 -14.83 21.38 14.34
C ALA A 286 -15.21 19.99 14.86
N LYS A 287 -14.49 18.94 14.46
CA LYS A 287 -14.65 17.55 14.89
C LYS A 287 -13.38 17.06 15.56
#